data_AF-A0A5N5NI96-F1
#
_entry.id   AF-A0A5N5NI96-F1
#
_cell.length_a   1.000
_cell.length_b   1.000
_cell.length_c   1.000
_cell.angle_alpha   90.00
_cell.angle_beta   90.00
_cell.angle_gamma   90.00
#
_symmetry.space_group_name_H-M   'P 1'
#
loop_
_entity.id
_entity.type
_entity.pdbx_description
1 polymer ?
#
loop_
_entity_poly.entity_id
_entity_poly.type
_entity_poly.pdbx_seq_one_letter_code
_entity_poly.pdbx_strand_id
1 'polypeptide(L)'
;MAYTNNRSYEKSYGTWEAMRTKWKKGDSGLAPDILWDSDVGKYIEAASYVLYHEPNLKLEAAVNEVIDMIIKAQQEDGYIGIYHTLVEPGKRWSSLAHNLELYGGGSILEAAVTGHIALG
;
A
#
# COMPACT_ATOMS: atom_id res chain seq x y z
N MET A 1 -21.31 -22.71 -2.44
CA MET A 1 -21.68 -21.29 -2.61
C MET A 1 -20.42 -20.52 -2.95
N ALA A 2 -20.26 -20.14 -4.23
CA ALA A 2 -19.12 -19.35 -4.69
C ALA A 2 -19.43 -17.87 -4.46
N TYR A 3 -18.68 -17.22 -3.59
CA TYR A 3 -18.68 -15.76 -3.51
C TYR A 3 -17.98 -15.23 -4.77
N THR A 4 -18.75 -14.57 -5.64
CA THR A 4 -18.23 -13.91 -6.83
C THR A 4 -17.30 -12.76 -6.41
N ASN A 5 -16.03 -12.91 -6.75
CA ASN A 5 -14.93 -12.00 -6.42
C ASN A 5 -15.05 -10.73 -7.28
N ASN A 6 -15.80 -9.74 -6.80
CA ASN A 6 -16.03 -8.47 -7.49
C ASN A 6 -14.86 -7.49 -7.25
N ARG A 7 -13.62 -7.88 -7.61
CA ARG A 7 -12.40 -7.06 -7.52
C ARG A 7 -12.18 -6.20 -8.77
N SER A 8 -13.20 -5.45 -9.20
CA SER A 8 -13.17 -4.74 -10.49
C SER A 8 -12.35 -3.44 -10.51
N TYR A 9 -11.80 -2.98 -9.37
CA TYR A 9 -10.96 -1.78 -9.28
C TYR A 9 -9.45 -2.08 -9.19
N GLU A 10 -9.06 -3.35 -9.01
CA GLU A 10 -7.66 -3.77 -8.88
C GLU A 10 -7.12 -4.29 -10.23
N LYS A 11 -6.88 -3.42 -11.21
CA LYS A 11 -5.90 -3.78 -12.25
C LYS A 11 -4.52 -3.73 -11.59
N SER A 12 -4.03 -4.88 -11.11
CA SER A 12 -2.76 -4.91 -10.39
C SER A 12 -1.57 -5.00 -11.37
N TYR A 13 -0.67 -4.04 -11.24
CA TYR A 13 0.73 -4.13 -11.71
C TYR A 13 1.62 -4.74 -10.61
N GLY A 14 1.06 -5.59 -9.75
CA GLY A 14 1.78 -6.27 -8.67
C GLY A 14 1.86 -5.51 -7.35
N THR A 15 1.47 -4.24 -7.33
CA THR A 15 1.44 -3.41 -6.11
C THR A 15 0.64 -4.05 -4.98
N TRP A 16 -0.56 -4.55 -5.27
CA TRP A 16 -1.41 -5.17 -4.25
C TRP A 16 -0.87 -6.51 -3.75
N GLU A 17 -0.26 -7.31 -4.62
CA GLU A 17 0.42 -8.56 -4.28
C GLU A 17 1.65 -8.30 -3.41
N ALA A 18 2.41 -7.26 -3.73
CA ALA A 18 3.56 -6.81 -2.97
C ALA A 18 3.11 -6.30 -1.59
N MET A 19 2.08 -5.46 -1.53
CA MET A 19 1.51 -4.93 -0.29
C MET A 19 0.95 -6.04 0.61
N ARG A 20 0.39 -7.10 0.00
CA ARG A 20 -0.02 -8.34 0.72
C ARG A 20 1.16 -9.23 1.11
N THR A 21 2.39 -8.79 0.94
CA THR A 21 3.64 -9.54 1.19
C THR A 21 3.68 -10.90 0.48
N LYS A 22 3.07 -10.99 -0.71
CA LYS A 22 2.92 -12.22 -1.50
C LYS A 22 3.71 -12.24 -2.80
N TRP A 23 4.25 -11.09 -3.23
CA TRP A 23 5.08 -11.00 -4.42
C TRP A 23 6.35 -11.85 -4.29
N LYS A 24 6.73 -12.55 -5.37
CA LYS A 24 7.96 -13.32 -5.46
C LYS A 24 8.72 -13.03 -6.75
N LYS A 25 10.05 -13.07 -6.66
CA LYS A 25 10.92 -12.97 -7.83
C LYS A 25 10.61 -14.08 -8.82
N GLY A 26 10.27 -13.71 -10.06
CA GLY A 26 9.92 -14.64 -11.13
C GLY A 26 8.41 -14.82 -11.35
N ASP A 27 7.56 -14.19 -10.55
CA ASP A 27 6.12 -14.12 -10.84
C ASP A 27 5.90 -13.44 -12.21
N SER A 28 5.32 -14.19 -13.16
CA SER A 28 5.15 -13.76 -14.54
C SER A 28 4.20 -12.57 -14.62
N GLY A 29 4.72 -11.39 -14.97
CA GLY A 29 3.94 -10.18 -15.25
C GLY A 29 4.13 -9.01 -14.30
N LEU A 30 4.96 -9.12 -13.26
CA LEU A 30 5.03 -8.10 -12.20
C LEU A 30 6.49 -7.70 -11.91
N ALA A 31 6.98 -6.65 -12.59
CA ALA A 31 8.28 -6.08 -12.29
C ALA A 31 8.25 -5.43 -10.89
N PRO A 32 9.28 -5.64 -10.05
CA PRO A 32 9.34 -4.97 -8.76
C PRO A 32 9.54 -3.47 -8.94
N ASP A 33 8.84 -2.67 -8.13
CA ASP A 33 8.93 -1.20 -8.17
C ASP A 33 9.16 -0.64 -6.77
N ILE A 34 10.05 0.35 -6.68
CA ILE A 34 10.35 1.09 -5.44
C ILE A 34 9.21 2.05 -5.04
N LEU A 35 8.26 2.31 -5.95
CA LEU A 35 7.15 3.25 -5.75
C LEU A 35 5.89 2.63 -5.13
N TRP A 36 5.87 1.32 -4.90
CA TRP A 36 4.69 0.60 -4.42
C TRP A 36 4.07 1.20 -3.15
N ASP A 37 4.88 1.55 -2.16
CA ASP A 37 4.39 2.14 -0.90
C ASP A 37 3.66 3.48 -1.18
N SER A 38 4.18 4.28 -2.12
CA SER A 38 3.57 5.57 -2.47
C SER A 38 2.27 5.44 -3.25
N ASP A 39 2.15 4.44 -4.13
CA ASP A 39 0.91 4.19 -4.88
C ASP A 39 -0.23 3.78 -3.93
N VAL A 40 0.09 2.93 -2.95
CA VAL A 40 -0.84 2.52 -1.90
C VAL A 40 -1.23 3.70 -1.02
N GLY A 41 -0.26 4.51 -0.59
CA GLY A 41 -0.52 5.72 0.20
C GLY A 41 -1.46 6.69 -0.52
N LYS A 42 -1.16 7.03 -1.78
CA LYS A 42 -2.01 7.94 -2.59
C LYS A 42 -3.41 7.40 -2.84
N TYR A 43 -3.57 6.08 -2.96
CA TYR A 43 -4.89 5.47 -3.06
C TYR A 43 -5.74 5.74 -1.81
N ILE A 44 -5.17 5.49 -0.62
CA ILE A 44 -5.85 5.76 0.66
C ILE A 44 -6.14 7.25 0.79
N GLU A 45 -5.18 8.11 0.49
CA GLU A 45 -5.32 9.56 0.59
C GLU A 45 -6.49 10.07 -0.26
N ALA A 46 -6.50 9.72 -1.55
CA ALA A 46 -7.56 10.11 -2.47
C ALA A 46 -8.93 9.54 -2.06
N ALA A 47 -8.98 8.26 -1.65
CA ALA A 47 -10.22 7.64 -1.18
C ALA A 47 -10.74 8.28 0.11
N SER A 48 -9.85 8.66 1.02
CA SER A 48 -10.20 9.32 2.28
C SER A 48 -10.79 10.71 2.03
N TYR A 49 -10.23 11.47 1.07
CA TYR A 49 -10.85 12.74 0.65
C TYR A 49 -12.27 12.54 0.11
N VAL A 50 -12.51 11.49 -0.68
CA VAL A 50 -13.87 11.18 -1.16
C VAL A 50 -14.80 10.86 0.01
N LEU A 51 -14.37 9.99 0.93
CA LEU A 51 -15.16 9.56 2.09
C LEU A 51 -15.49 10.70 3.06
N TYR A 52 -14.57 11.66 3.20
CA TYR A 52 -14.80 12.86 4.00
C TYR A 52 -15.98 13.70 3.48
N HIS A 53 -16.17 13.74 2.16
CA HIS A 53 -17.26 14.51 1.52
C HIS A 53 -18.54 13.69 1.36
N GLU A 54 -18.43 12.41 1.01
CA GLU A 54 -19.57 11.54 0.73
C GLU A 54 -19.35 10.14 1.33
N PRO A 55 -20.13 9.76 2.37
CA PRO A 55 -20.02 8.43 2.98
C PRO A 55 -20.29 7.31 1.97
N ASN A 56 -19.39 6.34 1.90
CA ASN A 56 -19.51 5.18 1.02
C ASN A 56 -18.96 3.92 1.70
N LEU A 57 -19.86 3.10 2.24
CA LEU A 57 -19.51 1.88 2.99
C LEU A 57 -18.62 0.91 2.21
N LYS A 58 -18.76 0.83 0.88
CA LYS A 58 -17.94 -0.05 0.06
C LYS A 58 -16.52 0.48 -0.08
N LEU A 59 -16.37 1.79 -0.28
CA LEU A 59 -15.06 2.42 -0.39
C LEU A 59 -14.35 2.44 0.97
N GLU A 60 -15.07 2.73 2.05
CA GLU A 60 -14.55 2.65 3.42
C GLU A 60 -14.01 1.25 3.73
N ALA A 61 -14.78 0.20 3.41
CA ALA A 61 -14.32 -1.18 3.58
C ALA A 61 -13.05 -1.48 2.78
N ALA A 62 -12.95 -0.98 1.55
CA ALA A 62 -11.76 -1.15 0.72
C ALA A 62 -10.54 -0.40 1.31
N VAL A 63 -10.71 0.83 1.78
CA VAL A 63 -9.65 1.61 2.44
C VAL A 63 -9.16 0.90 3.71
N ASN A 64 -10.09 0.45 4.56
CA ASN A 64 -9.76 -0.30 5.76
C ASN A 64 -9.02 -1.62 5.44
N GLU A 65 -9.38 -2.32 4.36
CA GLU A 65 -8.66 -3.51 3.90
C GLU A 65 -7.19 -3.18 3.56
N VAL A 66 -6.95 -2.05 2.87
CA VAL A 66 -5.60 -1.63 2.50
C VAL A 66 -4.79 -1.17 3.72
N ILE A 67 -5.41 -0.44 4.66
CA ILE A 67 -4.78 -0.07 5.95
C ILE A 67 -4.34 -1.33 6.70
N ASP A 68 -5.20 -2.35 6.74
CA ASP A 68 -4.89 -3.65 7.32
C ASP A 68 -3.68 -4.34 6.66
N MET A 69 -3.51 -4.18 5.33
CA MET A 69 -2.33 -4.69 4.63
C MET A 69 -1.06 -3.95 5.06
N ILE A 70 -1.12 -2.62 5.21
CA ILE A 70 0.01 -1.79 5.67
C ILE A 70 0.43 -2.21 7.08
N ILE A 71 -0.53 -2.32 8.00
CA ILE A 71 -0.27 -2.74 9.39
C ILE A 71 0.40 -4.12 9.43
N LYS A 72 -0.07 -5.08 8.61
CA LYS A 72 0.50 -6.43 8.54
C LYS A 72 1.90 -6.46 7.90
N ALA A 73 2.19 -5.52 7.02
CA ALA A 73 3.49 -5.41 6.36
C ALA A 73 4.52 -4.64 7.17
N GLN A 74 4.09 -3.80 8.11
CA GLN A 74 4.98 -3.06 9.00
C GLN A 74 5.86 -4.02 9.80
N GLN A 75 7.16 -3.73 9.83
CA GLN A 75 8.13 -4.53 10.58
C GLN A 75 8.13 -4.16 12.06
N GLU A 76 8.74 -5.00 12.90
CA GLU A 76 8.76 -4.83 14.36
C GLU A 76 9.38 -3.50 14.81
N ASP A 77 10.34 -2.98 14.02
CA ASP A 77 10.99 -1.68 14.25
C ASP A 77 10.18 -0.49 13.70
N GLY A 78 8.98 -0.73 13.19
CA GLY A 78 8.08 0.26 12.59
C GLY A 78 8.35 0.55 11.11
N TYR A 79 9.39 -0.06 10.50
CA TYR A 79 9.72 0.18 9.10
C TYR A 79 8.62 -0.31 8.16
N ILE A 80 8.28 0.53 7.17
CA ILE A 80 7.40 0.22 6.05
C ILE A 80 8.16 0.56 4.77
N GLY A 81 8.38 -0.45 3.93
CA GLY A 81 9.11 -0.35 2.67
C GLY A 81 9.05 -1.71 1.98
N ILE A 82 7.99 -1.93 1.19
CA ILE A 82 7.67 -3.25 0.64
C ILE A 82 8.77 -3.75 -0.30
N TYR A 83 9.34 -2.85 -1.11
CA TYR A 83 10.43 -3.20 -2.01
C TYR A 83 11.64 -3.76 -1.25
N HIS A 84 12.13 -3.06 -0.22
CA HIS A 84 13.26 -3.51 0.59
C HIS A 84 12.91 -4.65 1.55
N THR A 85 11.63 -4.96 1.71
CA THR A 85 11.18 -6.13 2.46
C THR A 85 11.17 -7.39 1.60
N LEU A 86 10.71 -7.32 0.35
CA LEU A 86 10.51 -8.48 -0.51
C LEU A 86 11.57 -8.67 -1.59
N VAL A 87 12.09 -7.57 -2.14
CA VAL A 87 12.96 -7.58 -3.33
C VAL A 87 14.43 -7.50 -2.93
N GLU A 88 14.77 -6.57 -2.04
CA GLU A 88 16.15 -6.34 -1.57
C GLU A 88 16.26 -6.31 -0.04
N PRO A 89 15.99 -7.44 0.65
CA PRO A 89 16.14 -7.53 2.10
C PRO A 89 17.58 -7.21 2.53
N GLY A 90 17.71 -6.41 3.60
CA GLY A 90 19.00 -5.96 4.12
C GLY A 90 19.59 -4.74 3.41
N LYS A 91 18.89 -4.15 2.43
CA LYS A 91 19.32 -2.94 1.70
C LYS A 91 18.57 -1.67 2.11
N ARG A 92 17.87 -1.67 3.24
CA ARG A 92 17.22 -0.47 3.78
C ARG A 92 18.24 0.65 3.94
N TRP A 93 17.86 1.85 3.54
CA TRP A 93 18.65 3.08 3.66
C TRP A 93 19.99 3.05 2.92
N SER A 94 20.22 2.07 2.04
CA SER A 94 21.47 1.93 1.30
C SER A 94 21.69 3.03 0.26
N SER A 95 20.61 3.67 -0.21
CA SER A 95 20.68 4.86 -1.07
C SER A 95 19.45 5.75 -0.92
N LEU A 96 19.53 6.74 -0.03
CA LEU A 96 18.45 7.73 0.16
C LEU A 96 18.11 8.51 -1.12
N ALA A 97 19.09 8.72 -2.00
CA ALA A 97 18.90 9.49 -3.23
C ALA A 97 18.09 8.75 -4.31
N HIS A 98 18.06 7.42 -4.29
CA HIS A 98 17.49 6.62 -5.39
C HIS A 98 16.41 5.64 -4.96
N ASN A 99 16.43 5.18 -3.71
CA ASN A 99 15.52 4.13 -3.25
C ASN A 99 14.15 4.64 -2.83
N LEU A 100 13.98 5.96 -2.70
CA LEU A 100 12.69 6.62 -2.41
C LEU A 100 12.00 6.13 -1.13
N GLU A 101 12.73 5.53 -0.19
CA GLU A 101 12.17 4.99 1.06
C GLU A 101 11.47 6.08 1.89
N LEU A 102 12.07 7.28 2.01
CA LEU A 102 11.44 8.41 2.71
C LEU A 102 10.27 9.00 1.92
N TYR A 103 10.29 8.91 0.59
CA TYR A 103 9.18 9.36 -0.25
C TYR A 103 7.96 8.43 -0.08
N GLY A 104 8.18 7.11 -0.15
CA GLY A 104 7.15 6.12 0.14
C GLY A 104 6.61 6.24 1.56
N GLY A 105 7.50 6.36 2.56
CA GLY A 105 7.12 6.59 3.95
C GLY A 105 6.31 7.87 4.16
N GLY A 106 6.66 8.95 3.44
CA GLY A 106 5.91 10.20 3.44
C GLY A 106 4.47 10.01 2.94
N SER A 107 4.28 9.33 1.80
CA SER A 107 2.94 9.05 1.28
C SER A 107 2.11 8.16 2.21
N ILE A 108 2.72 7.21 2.92
CA ILE A 108 2.02 6.41 3.95
C ILE A 108 1.61 7.28 5.14
N LEU A 109 2.43 8.26 5.53
CA LEU A 109 2.09 9.20 6.59
C LEU A 109 0.92 10.11 6.18
N GLU A 110 0.92 10.64 4.95
CA GLU A 110 -0.20 11.43 4.42
C GLU A 110 -1.50 10.62 4.36
N ALA A 111 -1.41 9.36 3.94
CA ALA A 111 -2.51 8.41 3.97
C ALA A 111 -3.05 8.17 5.39
N ALA A 112 -2.17 8.02 6.38
CA ALA A 112 -2.58 7.82 7.76
C ALA A 112 -3.30 9.06 8.33
N VAL A 113 -2.77 10.25 8.05
CA VAL A 113 -3.39 11.53 8.49
C VAL A 113 -4.75 11.72 7.84
N THR A 114 -4.86 11.55 6.53
CA THR A 114 -6.12 11.74 5.80
C THR A 114 -7.15 10.67 6.15
N GLY A 115 -6.71 9.41 6.29
CA GLY A 115 -7.54 8.31 6.76
C GLY A 115 -8.12 8.57 8.15
N HIS A 116 -7.29 9.03 9.10
CA HIS A 116 -7.75 9.38 10.45
C HIS A 116 -8.80 10.52 10.43
N ILE A 117 -8.57 11.56 9.63
CA ILE A 117 -9.52 12.68 9.50
C ILE A 117 -10.87 12.22 8.91
N ALA A 118 -10.85 11.30 7.95
CA ALA A 118 -12.05 10.85 7.25
C ALA A 118 -12.83 9.76 8.00
N LEU A 119 -12.13 8.86 8.70
CA LEU A 119 -12.70 7.62 9.24
C LEU A 119 -12.75 7.56 10.78
N GLY A 120 -11.93 8.37 11.46
CA GLY A 120 -11.76 8.34 12.93
C GLY A 120 -10.61 7.47 13.40
#